data_AF-A0A644Y1Q0-F1
#
_entry.id   AF-A0A644Y1Q0-F1
#
_cell.length_a   1.000
_cell.length_b   1.000
_cell.length_c   1.000
_cell.angle_alpha   90.00
_cell.angle_beta   90.00
_cell.angle_gamma   90.00
#
_symmetry.space_group_name_H-M   'P 1'
#
loop_
_entity.id
_entity.type
_entity.pdbx_description
1 polymer ?
#
loop_
_entity_poly.entity_id
_entity_poly.type
_entity_poly.pdbx_seq_one_letter_code
_entity_poly.pdbx_strand_id
1 'polypeptide(L)'
;MGLDSRGMTPRKAGVSMTPKPTRESSSYSIVRVDTVNARGIPVHLWTTSIKRQGVDIVRHFYDGVYGDKTSARVMAEAYRDAVMRLFPPRTQLEQSRRRRSTNTSGTSGVQAIHKNGKLVAWLATLSIGREKVRRRYFSVKDHGEERARQLAIAAREELLREYPDSFATVHPHATASANAHFSHLVDARRIVRDTAAHAPAPSAQELRQRLEWLNAWFDALKPRHVHVRISTYALQQRGHDAILAIISNGGPPSQLKRKTWSLLNASWQDRQTEVWSFIQSSLKGLVGAAYAREFERLFKRDFLSSEAQSGFLVRHRLDDPASDYLRSSPPAELREMLQGFSVPRLLSLRTVSFEGG
;
A
#
# COMPACT_ATOMS: atom_id res chain seq x y z
N MET A 1 63.26 3.91 0.18
CA MET A 1 62.68 2.86 -0.69
C MET A 1 62.23 1.72 0.21
N GLY A 2 60.99 1.27 0.34
CA GLY A 2 59.69 1.76 -0.05
C GLY A 2 58.71 1.08 0.91
N LEU A 3 57.84 1.87 1.54
CA LEU A 3 56.72 1.39 2.35
C LEU A 3 55.67 0.81 1.40
N ASP A 4 55.36 -0.49 1.50
CA ASP A 4 54.21 -1.07 0.78
C ASP A 4 53.17 -1.54 1.79
N SER A 5 52.31 -0.59 2.15
CA SER A 5 51.08 -0.76 2.90
C SER A 5 50.00 -1.36 2.01
N ARG A 6 49.59 -2.61 2.27
CA ARG A 6 48.35 -3.18 1.73
C ARG A 6 47.40 -3.55 2.86
N GLY A 7 46.26 -2.85 2.86
CA GLY A 7 45.23 -2.92 3.88
C GLY A 7 44.54 -4.27 3.97
N MET A 8 44.40 -4.74 5.20
CA MET A 8 43.45 -5.78 5.58
C MET A 8 42.20 -5.08 6.10
N THR A 9 41.16 -4.96 5.27
CA THR A 9 39.83 -4.54 5.74
C THR A 9 39.11 -5.75 6.34
N PRO A 10 38.47 -5.63 7.51
CA PRO A 10 37.68 -6.72 8.06
C PRO A 10 36.40 -6.93 7.24
N ARG A 11 36.17 -8.18 6.84
CA ARG A 11 34.96 -8.66 6.17
C ARG A 11 33.72 -8.25 6.98
N LYS A 12 32.83 -7.48 6.38
CA LYS A 12 31.49 -7.21 6.91
C LYS A 12 30.73 -8.53 7.07
N ALA A 13 30.50 -8.93 8.31
CA ALA A 13 29.56 -9.97 8.69
C ALA A 13 28.11 -9.46 8.57
N GLY A 14 27.21 -10.35 8.15
CA GLY A 14 25.78 -10.26 8.46
C GLY A 14 24.90 -9.58 7.42
N VAL A 15 24.65 -10.25 6.29
CA VAL A 15 23.38 -10.04 5.55
C VAL A 15 22.27 -10.59 6.45
N SER A 16 21.57 -9.68 7.14
CA SER A 16 20.36 -10.01 7.90
C SER A 16 19.31 -10.55 6.91
N MET A 17 19.12 -11.87 6.92
CA MET A 17 18.06 -12.53 6.16
C MET A 17 16.73 -12.23 6.84
N THR A 18 16.06 -11.17 6.41
CA THR A 18 14.64 -11.01 6.69
C THR A 18 13.87 -12.12 5.98
N PRO A 19 13.00 -12.87 6.67
CA PRO A 19 12.25 -13.95 6.05
C PRO A 19 11.38 -13.41 4.93
N LYS A 20 11.46 -14.06 3.77
CA LYS A 20 10.71 -13.71 2.56
C LYS A 20 9.22 -13.96 2.83
N PRO A 21 8.34 -12.98 2.63
CA PRO A 21 6.95 -13.11 3.05
C PRO A 21 6.21 -14.15 2.19
N THR A 22 5.40 -14.97 2.86
CA THR A 22 4.59 -16.04 2.25
C THR A 22 3.51 -15.41 1.38
N ARG A 23 3.53 -15.70 0.07
CA ARG A 23 2.50 -15.24 -0.86
C ARG A 23 1.30 -16.18 -0.82
N GLU A 24 0.23 -15.79 -0.16
CA GLU A 24 -1.09 -16.40 -0.40
C GLU A 24 -1.48 -16.16 -1.86
N SER A 25 -1.77 -17.24 -2.59
CA SER A 25 -1.86 -17.32 -4.05
C SER A 25 -2.98 -16.49 -4.71
N SER A 26 -3.84 -15.83 -3.92
CA SER A 26 -5.04 -15.17 -4.41
C SER A 26 -5.05 -13.64 -4.27
N SER A 27 -4.06 -13.03 -3.63
CA SER A 27 -4.12 -11.60 -3.29
C SER A 27 -3.14 -10.78 -4.13
N TYR A 28 -3.57 -10.33 -5.31
CA TYR A 28 -2.74 -9.49 -6.17
C TYR A 28 -2.24 -8.26 -5.39
N SER A 29 -0.92 -8.11 -5.32
CA SER A 29 -0.23 -6.96 -4.71
C SER A 29 -0.42 -6.74 -3.20
N ILE A 30 -1.05 -7.64 -2.46
CA ILE A 30 -1.16 -7.57 -1.00
C ILE A 30 -0.50 -8.81 -0.39
N VAL A 31 0.36 -8.59 0.59
CA VAL A 31 1.18 -9.64 1.20
C VAL A 31 1.09 -9.53 2.71
N ARG A 32 0.91 -10.68 3.38
CA ARG A 32 1.03 -10.75 4.83
C ARG A 32 2.50 -10.74 5.22
N VAL A 33 2.85 -9.92 6.21
CA VAL A 33 4.19 -9.87 6.79
C VAL A 33 4.07 -10.09 8.29
N ASP A 34 4.61 -11.21 8.74
CA ASP A 34 4.81 -11.55 10.14
C ASP A 34 6.32 -11.62 10.36
N THR A 35 6.85 -10.67 11.14
CA THR A 35 8.30 -10.51 11.36
C THR A 35 8.57 -10.09 12.79
N VAL A 36 9.85 -9.95 13.14
CA VAL A 36 10.30 -9.45 14.44
C VAL A 36 11.16 -8.22 14.18
N ASN A 37 10.91 -7.12 14.88
CA ASN A 37 11.72 -5.92 14.72
C ASN A 37 13.09 -6.06 15.41
N ALA A 38 13.96 -5.06 15.24
CA ALA A 38 15.31 -5.05 15.83
C ALA A 38 15.34 -5.19 17.36
N ARG A 39 14.21 -5.02 18.05
CA ARG A 39 14.07 -5.13 19.51
C ARG A 39 13.47 -6.48 19.94
N GLY A 40 13.32 -7.45 19.04
CA GLY A 40 12.71 -8.74 19.36
C GLY A 40 11.18 -8.70 19.47
N ILE A 41 10.52 -7.59 19.10
CA ILE A 41 9.07 -7.45 19.23
C ILE A 41 8.41 -7.95 17.93
N PRO A 42 7.44 -8.88 18.01
CA PRO A 42 6.66 -9.32 16.86
C PRO A 42 5.93 -8.15 16.19
N VAL A 43 5.98 -8.11 14.87
CA VAL A 43 5.34 -7.12 14.01
C VAL A 43 4.50 -7.85 12.98
N HIS A 44 3.23 -7.48 12.96
CA HIS A 44 2.18 -8.13 12.20
C HIS A 44 1.49 -7.08 11.33
N LEU A 45 1.59 -7.22 10.01
CA LEU A 45 1.04 -6.24 9.07
C LEU A 45 0.66 -6.85 7.72
N TRP A 46 -0.17 -6.13 6.97
CA TRP A 46 -0.36 -6.33 5.54
C TRP A 46 0.38 -5.26 4.75
N THR A 47 1.08 -5.65 3.69
CA THR A 47 1.75 -4.72 2.78
C THR A 47 1.05 -4.73 1.44
N THR A 48 0.65 -3.55 0.97
CA THR A 48 0.27 -3.34 -0.43
C THR A 48 1.49 -2.86 -1.20
N SER A 49 1.92 -3.60 -2.23
CA SER A 49 3.05 -3.26 -3.10
C SER A 49 2.68 -3.36 -4.58
N ILE A 50 2.66 -2.21 -5.25
CA ILE A 50 2.28 -2.06 -6.65
C ILE A 50 3.33 -1.20 -7.36
N LYS A 51 3.99 -1.76 -8.38
CA LYS A 51 4.85 -0.99 -9.29
C LYS A 51 4.07 -0.68 -10.55
N ARG A 52 3.76 0.59 -10.79
CA ARG A 52 2.94 0.97 -11.94
C ARG A 52 3.26 2.37 -12.44
N GLN A 53 3.30 2.52 -13.77
CA GLN A 53 3.59 3.79 -14.45
C GLN A 53 4.90 4.49 -14.03
N GLY A 54 5.87 3.74 -13.49
CA GLY A 54 7.14 4.29 -13.00
C GLY A 54 7.11 4.77 -11.54
N VAL A 55 5.99 4.56 -10.84
CA VAL A 55 5.84 4.82 -9.41
C VAL A 55 5.84 3.49 -8.66
N ASP A 56 6.61 3.42 -7.57
CA ASP A 56 6.58 2.32 -6.62
C ASP A 56 5.65 2.70 -5.46
N ILE A 57 4.55 1.96 -5.33
CA ILE A 57 3.48 2.25 -4.38
C ILE A 57 3.55 1.16 -3.31
N VAL A 58 4.09 1.52 -2.15
CA VAL A 58 4.22 0.62 -1.00
C VAL A 58 3.55 1.25 0.21
N ARG A 59 2.63 0.51 0.84
CA ARG A 59 1.98 0.94 2.09
C ARG A 59 1.79 -0.24 3.04
N HIS A 60 1.97 0.03 4.33
CA HIS A 60 1.87 -0.95 5.41
C HIS A 60 0.62 -0.71 6.25
N PHE A 61 -0.08 -1.79 6.58
CA PHE A 61 -1.29 -1.80 7.40
C PHE A 61 -1.06 -2.72 8.60
N TYR A 62 -0.63 -2.14 9.71
CA TYR A 62 -0.29 -2.88 10.92
C TYR A 62 -1.54 -3.36 11.67
N ASP A 63 -1.52 -4.60 12.14
CA ASP A 63 -2.61 -5.15 12.97
C ASP A 63 -2.80 -4.29 14.22
N GLY A 64 -1.70 -3.81 14.81
CA GLY A 64 -1.76 -2.92 15.97
C GLY A 64 -2.44 -1.58 15.69
N VAL A 65 -2.38 -1.04 14.48
CA VAL A 65 -3.07 0.21 14.11
C VAL A 65 -4.55 -0.06 13.86
N TYR A 66 -4.86 -1.15 13.16
CA TYR A 66 -6.23 -1.48 12.74
C TYR A 66 -6.99 -2.37 13.73
N GLY A 67 -6.37 -2.77 14.84
CA GLY A 67 -6.92 -3.58 15.93
C GLY A 67 -6.75 -5.09 15.75
N ASP A 68 -6.86 -5.59 14.52
CA ASP A 68 -6.78 -7.02 14.21
C ASP A 68 -6.34 -7.27 12.75
N LYS A 69 -5.99 -8.55 12.48
CA LYS A 69 -5.52 -9.03 11.16
C LYS A 69 -6.54 -8.81 10.05
N THR A 70 -7.83 -9.01 10.32
CA THR A 70 -8.91 -8.95 9.33
C THR A 70 -9.15 -7.51 8.90
N SER A 71 -9.22 -6.61 9.87
CA SER A 71 -9.38 -5.16 9.68
C SER A 71 -8.23 -4.55 8.91
N ALA A 72 -6.99 -4.94 9.25
CA ALA A 72 -5.80 -4.51 8.50
C ALA A 72 -5.85 -4.99 7.04
N ARG A 73 -6.32 -6.22 6.79
CA ARG A 73 -6.48 -6.77 5.44
C ARG A 73 -7.51 -5.99 4.62
N VAL A 74 -8.69 -5.74 5.19
CA VAL A 74 -9.78 -4.99 4.55
C VAL A 74 -9.30 -3.61 4.10
N MET A 75 -8.51 -2.92 4.93
CA MET A 75 -7.94 -1.62 4.56
C MET A 75 -6.85 -1.72 3.51
N ALA A 76 -6.02 -2.76 3.54
CA ALA A 76 -5.02 -3.01 2.51
C ALA A 76 -5.67 -3.30 1.14
N GLU A 77 -6.78 -4.04 1.12
CA GLU A 77 -7.61 -4.34 -0.06
C GLU A 77 -8.26 -3.07 -0.61
N ALA A 78 -8.91 -2.29 0.25
CA ALA A 78 -9.49 -1.00 -0.16
C ALA A 78 -8.44 -0.05 -0.73
N TYR A 79 -7.26 0.03 -0.10
CA TYR A 79 -6.17 0.87 -0.59
C TYR A 79 -5.63 0.38 -1.94
N ARG A 80 -5.45 -0.94 -2.10
CA ARG A 80 -5.07 -1.53 -3.39
C ARG A 80 -6.08 -1.15 -4.47
N ASP A 81 -7.37 -1.27 -4.18
CA ASP A 81 -8.42 -1.02 -5.17
C ASP A 81 -8.50 0.47 -5.54
N ALA A 82 -8.33 1.36 -4.56
CA ALA A 82 -8.17 2.79 -4.82
C ALA A 82 -6.92 3.06 -5.70
N VAL A 83 -5.75 2.51 -5.34
CA VAL A 83 -4.53 2.64 -6.16
C VAL A 83 -4.75 2.13 -7.58
N MET A 84 -5.46 1.01 -7.77
CA MET A 84 -5.72 0.47 -9.10
C MET A 84 -6.57 1.41 -9.95
N ARG A 85 -7.46 2.20 -9.34
CA ARG A 85 -8.24 3.27 -9.99
C ARG A 85 -7.42 4.52 -10.29
N LEU A 86 -6.58 4.98 -9.36
CA LEU A 86 -5.72 6.15 -9.56
C LEU A 86 -4.61 5.89 -10.60
N PHE A 87 -4.17 4.63 -10.66
CA PHE A 87 -3.09 4.16 -11.53
C PHE A 87 -3.64 3.02 -12.38
N PRO A 88 -4.47 3.30 -13.40
CA PRO A 88 -5.01 2.24 -14.24
C PRO A 88 -3.89 1.52 -15.01
N PRO A 89 -4.10 0.24 -15.38
CA PRO A 89 -3.19 -0.45 -16.28
C PRO A 89 -3.03 0.36 -17.57
N ARG A 90 -1.79 0.46 -18.07
CA ARG A 90 -1.58 1.10 -19.36
C ARG A 90 -2.26 0.31 -20.45
N THR A 91 -2.75 1.05 -21.43
CA THR A 91 -3.23 0.49 -22.69
C THR A 91 -2.06 0.14 -23.61
N GLN A 92 -2.31 -0.74 -24.57
CA GLN A 92 -1.32 -1.14 -25.57
C GLN A 92 -0.95 0.03 -26.48
N LEU A 93 -1.89 0.92 -26.78
CA LEU A 93 -1.63 2.13 -27.56
C LEU A 93 -0.70 3.09 -26.81
N GLU A 94 -0.91 3.35 -25.51
CA GLU A 94 0.02 4.16 -24.71
C GLU A 94 1.43 3.56 -24.67
N GLN A 95 1.53 2.24 -24.50
CA GLN A 95 2.83 1.57 -24.51
C GLN A 95 3.50 1.67 -25.89
N SER A 96 2.71 1.53 -26.95
CA SER A 96 3.17 1.59 -28.34
C SER A 96 3.60 2.98 -28.79
N ARG A 97 3.01 4.04 -28.23
CA ARG A 97 3.38 5.45 -28.51
C ARG A 97 4.56 5.93 -27.68
N ARG A 98 4.88 5.27 -26.57
CA ARG A 98 6.01 5.66 -25.72
C ARG A 98 7.32 5.53 -26.48
N ARG A 99 8.03 6.66 -26.64
CA ARG A 99 9.38 6.68 -27.23
C ARG A 99 10.37 5.97 -26.31
N ARG A 100 11.14 5.04 -26.87
CA ARG A 100 12.26 4.39 -26.17
C ARG A 100 13.51 5.28 -26.29
N SER A 101 14.40 5.22 -25.31
CA SER A 101 15.69 5.94 -25.35
C SER A 101 16.53 5.58 -26.58
N THR A 102 16.41 4.34 -27.07
CA THR A 102 17.08 3.82 -28.26
C THR A 102 16.38 4.17 -29.58
N ASN A 103 15.35 5.01 -29.56
CA ASN A 103 14.61 5.38 -30.77
C ASN A 103 15.31 6.54 -31.52
N THR A 104 15.91 6.19 -32.66
CA THR A 104 16.62 7.12 -33.56
C THR A 104 15.72 7.77 -34.61
N SER A 105 14.52 7.22 -34.85
CA SER A 105 13.60 7.69 -35.89
C SER A 105 12.75 8.90 -35.50
N GLY A 106 12.63 9.16 -34.18
CA GLY A 106 11.73 10.16 -33.60
C GLY A 106 10.31 9.64 -33.32
N THR A 107 9.89 8.54 -33.97
CA THR A 107 8.56 7.93 -33.83
C THR A 107 8.65 6.52 -33.28
N SER A 108 7.93 6.23 -32.18
CA SER A 108 7.97 4.89 -31.56
C SER A 108 7.41 3.82 -32.49
N GLY A 109 8.12 2.70 -32.64
CA GLY A 109 7.77 1.62 -33.56
C GLY A 109 8.23 1.83 -35.01
N VAL A 110 8.87 2.96 -35.33
CA VAL A 110 9.54 3.17 -36.62
C VAL A 110 11.05 2.96 -36.45
N GLN A 111 11.66 2.13 -37.28
CA GLN A 111 13.09 1.79 -37.20
C GLN A 111 13.74 1.81 -38.58
N ALA A 112 14.99 2.28 -38.63
CA ALA A 112 15.85 2.25 -39.80
C ALA A 112 16.56 0.89 -39.90
N ILE A 113 16.45 0.21 -41.04
CA ILE A 113 17.11 -1.06 -41.32
C ILE A 113 18.37 -0.78 -42.14
N HIS A 114 19.51 -1.24 -41.64
CA HIS A 114 20.79 -1.11 -42.30
C HIS A 114 21.30 -2.48 -42.76
N LYS A 115 21.89 -2.54 -43.96
CA LYS A 115 22.63 -3.71 -44.47
C LYS A 115 24.01 -3.23 -44.90
N ASN A 116 25.06 -3.86 -44.37
CA ASN A 116 26.46 -3.48 -44.62
C ASN A 116 26.73 -1.98 -44.37
N GLY A 117 26.17 -1.42 -43.29
CA GLY A 117 26.32 -0.01 -42.92
C GLY A 117 25.49 0.99 -43.74
N LYS A 118 24.81 0.54 -44.80
CA LYS A 118 23.94 1.39 -45.63
C LYS A 118 22.48 1.24 -45.23
N LEU A 119 21.76 2.35 -45.16
CA LEU A 119 20.31 2.37 -44.93
C LEU A 119 19.60 1.73 -46.15
N VAL A 120 18.87 0.64 -45.92
CA VAL A 120 18.19 -0.11 -46.98
C VAL A 120 16.67 0.02 -46.94
N ALA A 121 16.09 0.22 -45.77
CA ALA A 121 14.64 0.34 -45.61
C ALA A 121 14.25 1.02 -44.29
N TRP A 122 13.01 1.50 -44.25
CA TRP A 122 12.33 1.90 -43.02
C TRP A 122 11.23 0.89 -42.68
N LEU A 123 11.11 0.55 -41.39
CA LEU A 123 10.17 -0.43 -40.88
C LEU A 123 9.24 0.21 -39.86
N ALA A 124 7.93 0.09 -40.09
CA ALA A 124 6.88 0.39 -39.12
C ALA A 124 6.42 -0.91 -38.44
N THR A 125 6.43 -0.97 -37.11
CA THR A 125 6.06 -2.15 -36.32
C THR A 125 5.07 -1.83 -35.22
N LEU A 126 4.00 -2.62 -35.09
CA LEU A 126 3.04 -2.60 -33.98
C LEU A 126 2.94 -3.97 -33.31
N SER A 127 3.14 -4.03 -32.00
CA SER A 127 2.85 -5.21 -31.20
C SER A 127 1.41 -5.13 -30.68
N ILE A 128 0.64 -6.20 -30.89
CA ILE A 128 -0.75 -6.36 -30.48
C ILE A 128 -0.81 -7.56 -29.54
N GLY A 129 -0.89 -7.29 -28.24
CA GLY A 129 -0.82 -8.37 -27.25
C GLY A 129 0.58 -9.00 -27.17
N ARG A 130 0.62 -10.27 -26.74
CA ARG A 130 1.87 -11.01 -26.54
C ARG A 130 2.46 -11.61 -27.82
N GLU A 131 1.61 -11.97 -28.80
CA GLU A 131 2.03 -12.86 -29.89
C GLU A 131 1.88 -12.25 -31.29
N LYS A 132 1.05 -11.21 -31.45
CA LYS A 132 0.79 -10.65 -32.79
C LYS A 132 1.65 -9.41 -32.99
N VAL A 133 2.50 -9.44 -34.02
CA VAL A 133 3.27 -8.28 -34.46
C VAL A 133 2.88 -7.98 -35.90
N ARG A 134 2.57 -6.71 -36.18
CA ARG A 134 2.33 -6.19 -37.52
C ARG A 134 3.52 -5.36 -37.96
N ARG A 135 3.94 -5.56 -39.20
CA ARG A 135 5.14 -4.94 -39.78
C ARG A 135 4.81 -4.43 -41.18
N ARG A 136 5.27 -3.22 -41.52
CA ARG A 136 5.26 -2.70 -42.89
C ARG A 136 6.65 -2.16 -43.23
N TYR A 137 7.17 -2.57 -44.39
CA TYR A 137 8.52 -2.25 -44.85
C TYR A 137 8.45 -1.28 -46.03
N PHE A 138 9.34 -0.30 -46.04
CA PHE A 138 9.45 0.69 -47.10
C PHE A 138 10.91 0.78 -47.53
N SER A 139 11.20 0.28 -48.73
CA SER A 139 12.53 0.21 -49.31
C SER A 139 13.06 1.61 -49.65
N VAL A 140 14.31 1.89 -49.30
CA VAL A 140 14.99 3.14 -49.69
C VAL A 140 15.30 3.14 -51.19
N LYS A 141 15.52 1.97 -51.79
CA LYS A 141 15.77 1.84 -53.24
C LYS A 141 14.57 2.33 -54.06
N ASP A 142 13.35 2.05 -53.59
CA ASP A 142 12.13 2.28 -54.37
C ASP A 142 11.51 3.66 -54.11
N HIS A 143 11.80 4.26 -52.95
CA HIS A 143 11.17 5.52 -52.54
C HIS A 143 12.17 6.65 -52.25
N GLY A 144 13.46 6.37 -52.10
CA GLY A 144 14.43 7.30 -51.52
C GLY A 144 14.31 7.39 -49.99
N GLU A 145 15.35 7.90 -49.33
CA GLU A 145 15.48 7.85 -47.87
C GLU A 145 14.36 8.60 -47.13
N GLU A 146 14.16 9.87 -47.48
CA GLU A 146 13.20 10.75 -46.79
C GLU A 146 11.75 10.27 -47.02
N ARG A 147 11.40 9.88 -48.25
CA ARG A 147 10.06 9.41 -48.55
C ARG A 147 9.77 8.05 -47.93
N ALA A 148 10.73 7.12 -47.91
CA ALA A 148 10.58 5.84 -47.22
C ALA A 148 10.35 6.04 -45.71
N ARG A 149 11.04 7.02 -45.10
CA ARG A 149 10.83 7.41 -43.70
C ARG A 149 9.42 7.92 -43.46
N GLN A 150 8.94 8.85 -44.28
CA GLN A 150 7.59 9.42 -44.16
C GLN A 150 6.51 8.35 -44.33
N LEU A 151 6.66 7.44 -45.30
CA LEU A 151 5.75 6.32 -45.51
C LEU A 151 5.71 5.38 -44.29
N ALA A 152 6.86 5.09 -43.68
CA ALA A 152 6.91 4.30 -42.45
C ALA A 152 6.22 4.98 -41.26
N ILE A 153 6.34 6.31 -41.13
CA ILE A 153 5.63 7.09 -40.10
C ILE A 153 4.12 7.06 -40.36
N ALA A 154 3.68 7.30 -41.60
CA ALA A 154 2.27 7.25 -41.97
C ALA A 154 1.65 5.86 -41.72
N ALA A 155 2.35 4.80 -42.14
CA ALA A 155 1.93 3.42 -41.89
C ALA A 155 1.90 3.07 -40.39
N ARG A 156 2.79 3.67 -39.59
CA ARG A 156 2.76 3.52 -38.13
C ARG A 156 1.49 4.12 -37.54
N GLU A 157 1.12 5.33 -37.95
CA GLU A 157 -0.12 5.97 -37.49
C GLU A 157 -1.36 5.22 -37.95
N GLU A 158 -1.36 4.69 -39.18
CA GLU A 158 -2.43 3.83 -39.68
C GLU A 158 -2.58 2.56 -38.83
N LEU A 159 -1.48 1.85 -38.54
CA LEU A 159 -1.49 0.70 -37.64
C LEU A 159 -2.02 1.07 -36.25
N LEU A 160 -1.65 2.22 -35.69
CA LEU A 160 -2.17 2.64 -34.38
C LEU A 160 -3.68 2.94 -34.42
N ARG A 161 -4.22 3.34 -35.58
CA ARG A 161 -5.65 3.63 -35.78
C ARG A 161 -6.47 2.37 -36.04
N GLU A 162 -5.96 1.44 -36.84
CA GLU A 162 -6.64 0.22 -37.28
C GLU A 162 -6.93 -0.75 -36.12
N TYR A 163 -6.00 -0.85 -35.16
CA TYR A 163 -6.12 -1.86 -34.11
C TYR A 163 -6.84 -1.33 -32.85
N PRO A 164 -7.81 -2.10 -32.32
CA PRO A 164 -8.53 -1.73 -31.12
C PRO A 164 -7.56 -1.71 -29.93
N ASP A 165 -7.71 -0.68 -29.10
CA ASP A 165 -6.90 -0.56 -27.91
C ASP A 165 -7.32 -1.60 -26.86
N SER A 166 -6.37 -2.04 -26.06
CA SER A 166 -6.60 -3.06 -25.02
C SER A 166 -5.61 -2.86 -23.87
N PHE A 167 -5.90 -3.42 -22.69
CA PHE A 167 -4.96 -3.32 -21.58
C PHE A 167 -3.69 -4.13 -21.83
N ALA A 168 -2.55 -3.48 -21.65
CA ALA A 168 -1.23 -4.09 -21.76
C ALA A 168 -0.90 -4.88 -20.49
N THR A 169 -1.59 -6.00 -20.33
CA THR A 169 -1.51 -6.91 -19.19
C THR A 169 -0.75 -8.17 -19.56
N VAL A 170 -0.11 -8.78 -18.56
CA VAL A 170 0.75 -9.95 -18.73
C VAL A 170 -0.10 -11.23 -18.60
N HIS A 171 -0.90 -11.39 -17.55
CA HIS A 171 -1.66 -12.62 -17.31
C HIS A 171 -3.15 -12.48 -17.66
N PRO A 172 -3.83 -13.54 -18.14
CA PRO A 172 -5.27 -13.50 -18.46
C PRO A 172 -6.15 -13.02 -17.29
N HIS A 173 -5.84 -13.43 -16.06
CA HIS A 173 -6.54 -12.96 -14.86
C HIS A 173 -6.40 -11.44 -14.66
N ALA A 174 -5.21 -10.88 -14.95
CA ALA A 174 -4.99 -9.44 -14.89
C ALA A 174 -5.74 -8.71 -16.01
N THR A 175 -5.86 -9.32 -17.19
CA THR A 175 -6.68 -8.80 -18.30
C THR A 175 -8.16 -8.76 -17.92
N ALA A 176 -8.70 -9.86 -17.37
CA ALA A 176 -10.09 -9.94 -16.95
C ALA A 176 -10.40 -8.91 -15.84
N SER A 177 -9.54 -8.83 -14.82
CA SER A 177 -9.65 -7.82 -13.76
C SER A 177 -9.57 -6.39 -14.33
N ALA A 178 -8.66 -6.13 -15.27
CA ALA A 178 -8.55 -4.81 -15.88
C ALA A 178 -9.81 -4.44 -16.68
N ASN A 179 -10.33 -5.35 -17.51
CA ASN A 179 -11.54 -5.12 -18.27
C ASN A 179 -12.76 -4.87 -17.36
N ALA A 180 -12.92 -5.66 -16.30
CA ALA A 180 -14.04 -5.52 -15.38
C ALA A 180 -14.08 -4.16 -14.66
N HIS A 181 -12.91 -3.58 -14.36
CA HIS A 181 -12.83 -2.35 -13.56
C HIS A 181 -12.56 -1.09 -14.40
N PHE A 182 -11.98 -1.23 -15.58
CA PHE A 182 -11.39 -0.11 -16.32
C PHE A 182 -11.82 -0.04 -17.78
N SER A 183 -12.73 -0.88 -18.29
CA SER A 183 -13.18 -0.85 -19.70
C SER A 183 -13.50 0.56 -20.22
N HIS A 184 -14.14 1.38 -19.40
CA HIS A 184 -14.45 2.78 -19.69
C HIS A 184 -13.23 3.63 -20.11
N LEU A 185 -12.02 3.31 -19.65
CA LEU A 185 -10.79 4.02 -20.05
C LEU A 185 -10.37 3.69 -21.49
N VAL A 186 -10.64 2.47 -21.94
CA VAL A 186 -10.42 2.06 -23.33
C VAL A 186 -11.49 2.71 -24.22
N ASP A 187 -12.74 2.75 -23.75
CA ASP A 187 -13.86 3.34 -24.50
C ASP A 187 -13.76 4.86 -24.61
N ALA A 188 -13.46 5.57 -23.51
CA ALA A 188 -13.25 7.03 -23.53
C ALA A 188 -12.12 7.42 -24.49
N ARG A 189 -11.08 6.60 -24.58
CA ARG A 189 -9.97 6.84 -25.53
C ARG A 189 -10.29 6.49 -26.96
N ARG A 190 -11.20 5.54 -27.19
CA ARG A 190 -11.77 5.33 -28.52
C ARG A 190 -12.46 6.61 -29.01
N ILE A 191 -13.23 7.26 -28.14
CA ILE A 191 -13.90 8.54 -28.45
C ILE A 191 -12.87 9.66 -28.69
N VAL A 192 -11.85 9.78 -27.83
CA VAL A 192 -10.78 10.79 -27.99
C VAL A 192 -9.87 10.54 -29.20
N ARG A 193 -9.70 9.28 -29.62
CA ARG A 193 -8.96 8.92 -30.84
C ARG A 193 -9.62 9.55 -32.08
N ASP A 194 -10.95 9.68 -32.07
CA ASP A 194 -11.72 10.24 -33.18
C ASP A 194 -11.72 11.79 -33.18
N THR A 195 -11.41 12.45 -32.06
CA THR A 195 -11.46 13.92 -31.91
C THR A 195 -10.10 14.63 -31.94
N ALA A 196 -9.02 13.95 -32.37
CA ALA A 196 -7.66 14.48 -32.57
C ALA A 196 -6.93 15.09 -31.33
N ALA A 197 -7.61 15.32 -30.21
CA ALA A 197 -7.03 15.89 -28.98
C ALA A 197 -6.57 14.79 -28.01
N HIS A 198 -5.34 14.28 -28.16
CA HIS A 198 -4.78 13.33 -27.20
C HIS A 198 -4.33 14.06 -25.92
N ALA A 199 -5.07 13.93 -24.82
CA ALA A 199 -4.59 14.39 -23.51
C ALA A 199 -3.28 13.66 -23.17
N PRO A 200 -2.21 14.38 -22.77
CA PRO A 200 -0.94 13.76 -22.41
C PRO A 200 -1.13 12.83 -21.21
N ALA A 201 -0.38 11.72 -21.22
CA ALA A 201 -0.34 10.82 -20.06
C ALA A 201 0.16 11.59 -18.82
N PRO A 202 -0.38 11.31 -17.63
CA PRO A 202 -0.03 12.04 -16.42
C PRO A 202 1.47 11.94 -16.14
N SER A 203 2.05 13.06 -15.70
CA SER A 203 3.47 13.14 -15.36
C SER A 203 3.79 12.31 -14.11
N ALA A 204 5.06 11.93 -13.93
CA ALA A 204 5.47 11.20 -12.72
C ALA A 204 5.23 12.03 -11.43
N GLN A 205 5.27 13.36 -11.52
CA GLN A 205 5.02 14.26 -10.40
C GLN A 205 3.54 14.29 -10.03
N GLU A 206 2.65 14.42 -11.02
CA GLU A 206 1.19 14.33 -10.81
C GLU A 206 0.78 13.00 -10.18
N LEU A 207 1.37 11.90 -10.66
CA LEU A 207 1.15 10.56 -10.12
C LEU A 207 1.61 10.44 -8.65
N ARG A 208 2.73 11.07 -8.28
CA ARG A 208 3.17 11.13 -6.87
C ARG A 208 2.23 11.97 -6.02
N GLN A 209 1.75 13.11 -6.53
CA GLN A 209 0.81 13.96 -5.81
C GLN A 209 -0.52 13.25 -5.54
N ARG A 210 -1.03 12.54 -6.54
CA ARG A 210 -2.22 11.68 -6.41
C ARG A 210 -2.05 10.63 -5.31
N LEU A 211 -0.87 9.99 -5.24
CA LEU A 211 -0.54 9.03 -4.19
C LEU A 211 -0.51 9.69 -2.81
N GLU A 212 0.01 10.91 -2.71
CA GLU A 212 0.06 11.66 -1.45
C GLU A 212 -1.34 11.99 -0.93
N TRP A 213 -2.24 12.50 -1.78
CA TRP A 213 -3.63 12.74 -1.39
C TRP A 213 -4.36 11.46 -0.98
N LEU A 214 -4.14 10.36 -1.71
CA LEU A 214 -4.69 9.06 -1.34
C LEU A 214 -4.16 8.62 0.03
N ASN A 215 -2.88 8.85 0.29
CA ASN A 215 -2.26 8.47 1.55
C ASN A 215 -2.82 9.26 2.73
N ALA A 216 -2.96 10.57 2.57
CA ALA A 216 -3.55 11.46 3.57
C ALA A 216 -5.00 11.07 3.87
N TRP A 217 -5.79 10.72 2.83
CA TRP A 217 -7.17 10.27 3.01
C TRP A 217 -7.24 8.97 3.83
N PHE A 218 -6.41 7.97 3.52
CA PHE A 218 -6.36 6.73 4.29
C PHE A 218 -5.77 6.92 5.70
N ASP A 219 -4.93 7.92 5.92
CA ASP A 219 -4.45 8.29 7.24
C ASP A 219 -5.56 8.90 8.11
N ALA A 220 -6.41 9.75 7.52
CA ALA A 220 -7.59 10.31 8.19
C ALA A 220 -8.63 9.23 8.55
N LEU A 221 -8.67 8.12 7.81
CA LEU A 221 -9.57 6.98 8.03
C LEU A 221 -9.03 5.93 9.00
N LYS A 222 -7.85 6.12 9.61
CA LYS A 222 -7.32 5.17 10.60
C LYS A 222 -8.28 5.07 11.78
N PRO A 223 -8.64 3.85 12.21
CA PRO A 223 -9.60 3.68 13.29
C PRO A 223 -9.03 4.21 14.60
N ARG A 224 -9.90 4.78 15.43
CA ARG A 224 -9.58 5.06 16.83
C ARG A 224 -9.73 3.77 17.62
N HIS A 225 -8.61 3.06 17.80
CA HIS A 225 -8.54 1.84 18.57
C HIS A 225 -7.69 2.07 19.82
N VAL A 226 -8.03 1.37 20.90
CA VAL A 226 -7.23 1.32 22.11
C VAL A 226 -7.02 -0.11 22.58
N HIS A 227 -5.81 -0.37 23.05
CA HIS A 227 -5.38 -1.62 23.64
C HIS A 227 -4.91 -1.32 25.06
N VAL A 228 -5.65 -1.86 26.04
CA VAL A 228 -5.33 -1.79 27.47
C VAL A 228 -4.96 -3.19 27.92
N ARG A 229 -3.73 -3.36 28.39
CA ARG A 229 -3.24 -4.62 28.94
C ARG A 229 -2.74 -4.39 30.36
N ILE A 230 -3.31 -5.09 31.31
CA ILE A 230 -2.91 -5.13 32.71
C ILE A 230 -2.52 -6.57 33.02
N SER A 231 -1.27 -6.77 33.43
CA SER A 231 -0.74 -8.10 33.75
C SER A 231 0.06 -8.04 35.04
N THR A 232 0.05 -9.13 35.80
CA THR A 232 0.98 -9.31 36.92
C THR A 232 2.23 -10.02 36.45
N TYR A 233 3.38 -9.67 37.02
CA TYR A 233 4.64 -10.33 36.72
C TYR A 233 5.54 -10.38 37.96
N ALA A 234 6.26 -11.49 38.10
CA ALA A 234 7.20 -11.70 39.19
C ALA A 234 8.50 -10.92 38.93
N LEU A 235 8.83 -9.96 39.79
CA LEU A 235 10.14 -9.31 39.78
C LEU A 235 11.15 -10.20 40.52
N GLN A 236 11.73 -11.17 39.83
CA GLN A 236 12.73 -12.10 40.39
C GLN A 236 13.89 -11.38 41.11
N GLN A 237 14.25 -10.16 40.67
CA GLN A 237 15.31 -9.34 41.27
C GLN A 237 14.90 -8.64 42.58
N ARG A 238 13.59 -8.52 42.86
CA ARG A 238 13.06 -7.77 44.01
C ARG A 238 12.20 -8.60 44.98
N GLY A 239 11.98 -9.88 44.68
CA GLY A 239 11.31 -10.83 45.58
C GLY A 239 9.81 -10.59 45.78
N HIS A 240 9.15 -9.81 44.92
CA HIS A 240 7.71 -9.54 44.99
C HIS A 240 7.10 -9.35 43.60
N ASP A 241 5.79 -9.53 43.50
CA ASP A 241 5.04 -9.33 42.26
C ASP A 241 4.75 -7.86 41.99
N ALA A 242 4.52 -7.52 40.73
CA ALA A 242 4.11 -6.18 40.33
C ALA A 242 3.03 -6.21 39.25
N ILE A 243 2.17 -5.19 39.26
CA ILE A 243 1.21 -4.91 38.20
C ILE A 243 1.90 -4.07 37.14
N LEU A 244 1.81 -4.48 35.87
CA LEU A 244 2.18 -3.68 34.71
C LEU A 244 0.92 -3.27 33.95
N ALA A 245 0.69 -1.96 33.81
CA ALA A 245 -0.30 -1.43 32.89
C ALA A 245 0.40 -0.95 31.61
N ILE A 246 -0.11 -1.36 30.46
CA ILE A 246 0.29 -0.89 29.13
C ILE A 246 -0.96 -0.43 28.38
N ILE A 247 -0.95 0.81 27.91
CA ILE A 247 -2.06 1.42 27.18
C ILE A 247 -1.51 2.01 25.88
N SER A 248 -2.08 1.61 24.76
CA SER A 248 -1.67 2.07 23.42
C SER A 248 -2.87 2.29 22.51
N ASN A 249 -2.73 3.18 21.54
CA ASN A 249 -3.74 3.44 20.50
C ASN A 249 -3.33 2.88 19.13
N GLY A 250 -2.41 1.90 19.11
CA GLY A 250 -1.81 1.41 17.87
C GLY A 250 -0.79 2.36 17.21
N GLY A 251 -0.57 3.55 17.80
CA GLY A 251 0.42 4.52 17.36
C GLY A 251 1.87 4.08 17.63
N PRO A 252 2.85 4.96 17.31
CA PRO A 252 4.25 4.66 17.55
C PRO A 252 4.54 4.40 19.04
N PRO A 253 5.61 3.66 19.38
CA PRO A 253 5.95 3.35 20.77
C PRO A 253 6.11 4.56 21.70
N SER A 254 6.35 5.76 21.15
CA SER A 254 6.40 7.01 21.91
C SER A 254 5.06 7.43 22.52
N GLN A 255 3.94 6.97 21.95
CA GLN A 255 2.59 7.23 22.48
C GLN A 255 2.15 6.20 23.53
N LEU A 256 2.90 5.11 23.70
CA LEU A 256 2.64 4.07 24.69
C LEU A 256 2.66 4.65 26.11
N LYS A 257 1.60 4.44 26.87
CA LYS A 257 1.57 4.73 28.32
C LYS A 257 1.83 3.45 29.08
N ARG A 258 2.82 3.48 29.97
CA ARG A 258 3.15 2.35 30.84
C ARG A 258 3.38 2.81 32.27
N LYS A 259 2.92 2.01 33.22
CA LYS A 259 3.18 2.23 34.65
C LYS A 259 3.20 0.90 35.38
N THR A 260 4.04 0.83 36.42
CA THR A 260 4.20 -0.35 37.27
C THR A 260 3.83 -0.01 38.71
N TRP A 261 3.17 -0.94 39.40
CA TRP A 261 2.90 -0.86 40.84
C TRP A 261 3.42 -2.13 41.52
N SER A 262 4.12 -1.96 42.66
CA SER A 262 4.57 -3.07 43.48
C SER A 262 3.41 -3.64 44.31
N LEU A 263 3.37 -4.98 44.42
CA LEU A 263 2.46 -5.74 45.28
C LEU A 263 3.13 -6.19 46.59
N LEU A 264 4.27 -5.59 46.97
CA LEU A 264 4.97 -5.94 48.22
C LEU A 264 4.13 -5.68 49.47
N ASN A 265 3.43 -4.53 49.51
CA ASN A 265 2.65 -4.07 50.67
C ASN A 265 1.17 -3.81 50.31
N ALA A 266 0.68 -4.37 49.21
CA ALA A 266 -0.67 -4.13 48.72
C ALA A 266 -1.12 -5.31 47.87
N SER A 267 -2.38 -5.72 48.03
CA SER A 267 -3.00 -6.69 47.14
C SER A 267 -3.32 -6.09 45.78
N TRP A 268 -3.71 -6.96 44.84
CA TRP A 268 -4.25 -6.52 43.55
C TRP A 268 -5.45 -5.59 43.72
N GLN A 269 -6.39 -5.97 44.60
CA GLN A 269 -7.61 -5.25 44.90
C GLN A 269 -7.32 -3.85 45.47
N ASP A 270 -6.33 -3.74 46.36
CA ASP A 270 -5.91 -2.44 46.92
C ASP A 270 -5.41 -1.49 45.83
N ARG A 271 -4.76 -2.02 44.79
CA ARG A 271 -4.20 -1.23 43.68
C ARG A 271 -5.19 -0.96 42.56
N GLN A 272 -6.34 -1.63 42.50
CA GLN A 272 -7.30 -1.50 41.39
C GLN A 272 -7.72 -0.04 41.17
N THR A 273 -7.97 0.72 42.23
CA THR A 273 -8.38 2.13 42.14
C THR A 273 -7.29 3.00 41.48
N GLU A 274 -6.02 2.81 41.86
CA GLU A 274 -4.89 3.54 41.28
C GLU A 274 -4.65 3.16 39.81
N VAL A 275 -4.72 1.86 39.51
CA VAL A 275 -4.55 1.34 38.14
C VAL A 275 -5.66 1.87 37.25
N TRP A 276 -6.91 1.86 37.72
CA TRP A 276 -8.05 2.40 36.98
C TRP A 276 -7.93 3.91 36.72
N SER A 277 -7.49 4.68 37.73
CA SER A 277 -7.23 6.12 37.56
C SER A 277 -6.16 6.38 36.48
N PHE A 278 -5.10 5.56 36.45
CA PHE A 278 -4.10 5.62 35.39
C PHE A 278 -4.67 5.27 34.01
N ILE A 279 -5.55 4.26 33.92
CA ILE A 279 -6.26 3.91 32.68
C ILE A 279 -7.06 5.12 32.19
N GLN A 280 -7.91 5.69 33.04
CA GLN A 280 -8.75 6.85 32.68
C GLN A 280 -7.94 8.06 32.23
N SER A 281 -6.90 8.43 32.98
CA SER A 281 -6.00 9.53 32.62
C SER A 281 -5.29 9.28 31.28
N SER A 282 -4.79 8.08 31.07
CA SER A 282 -4.09 7.70 29.83
C SER A 282 -5.02 7.71 28.62
N LEU A 283 -6.24 7.16 28.76
CA LEU A 283 -7.25 7.19 27.71
C LEU A 283 -7.66 8.61 27.37
N LYS A 284 -7.91 9.46 28.37
CA LYS A 284 -8.25 10.87 28.17
C LYS A 284 -7.16 11.60 27.38
N GLY A 285 -5.89 11.32 27.65
CA GLY A 285 -4.76 11.90 26.93
C GLY A 285 -4.57 11.34 25.50
N LEU A 286 -4.86 10.07 25.28
CA LEU A 286 -4.63 9.41 23.97
C LEU A 286 -5.76 9.59 22.96
N VAL A 287 -7.01 9.57 23.44
CA VAL A 287 -8.21 9.50 22.58
C VAL A 287 -9.33 10.45 23.03
N GLY A 288 -9.07 11.27 24.06
CA GLY A 288 -9.98 12.31 24.51
C GLY A 288 -10.96 11.86 25.61
N ALA A 289 -11.58 12.85 26.26
CA ALA A 289 -12.43 12.63 27.43
C ALA A 289 -13.73 11.87 27.13
N ALA A 290 -14.32 12.08 25.95
CA ALA A 290 -15.55 11.38 25.55
C ALA A 290 -15.33 9.87 25.45
N TYR A 291 -14.21 9.44 24.84
CA TYR A 291 -13.85 8.03 24.75
C TYR A 291 -13.56 7.44 26.13
N ALA A 292 -12.81 8.14 26.98
CA ALA A 292 -12.47 7.64 28.31
C ALA A 292 -13.72 7.30 29.14
N ARG A 293 -14.75 8.16 29.08
CA ARG A 293 -16.06 7.92 29.72
C ARG A 293 -16.79 6.71 29.15
N GLU A 294 -16.80 6.55 27.83
CA GLU A 294 -17.43 5.39 27.20
C GLU A 294 -16.69 4.09 27.56
N PHE A 295 -15.35 4.10 27.51
CA PHE A 295 -14.54 2.97 27.95
C PHE A 295 -14.82 2.62 29.42
N GLU A 296 -15.00 3.62 30.29
CA GLU A 296 -15.40 3.39 31.66
C GLU A 296 -16.73 2.66 31.78
N ARG A 297 -17.76 3.19 31.11
CA ARG A 297 -19.10 2.58 31.08
C ARG A 297 -19.05 1.14 30.61
N LEU A 298 -18.19 0.83 29.64
CA LEU A 298 -18.12 -0.46 28.99
C LEU A 298 -17.30 -1.50 29.77
N PHE A 299 -16.23 -1.12 30.46
CA PHE A 299 -15.23 -2.09 30.94
C PHE A 299 -14.81 -1.94 32.40
N LYS A 300 -15.28 -0.91 33.12
CA LYS A 300 -14.92 -0.72 34.54
C LYS A 300 -15.31 -1.91 35.39
N ARG A 301 -16.53 -2.41 35.19
CA ARG A 301 -17.04 -3.57 35.93
C ARG A 301 -16.15 -4.79 35.73
N ASP A 302 -15.81 -5.09 34.48
CA ASP A 302 -15.01 -6.26 34.12
C ASP A 302 -13.58 -6.16 34.68
N PHE A 303 -13.01 -4.95 34.72
CA PHE A 303 -11.73 -4.70 35.38
C PHE A 303 -11.79 -4.89 36.90
N LEU A 304 -12.82 -4.36 37.56
CA LEU A 304 -12.98 -4.50 39.00
C LEU A 304 -13.21 -5.97 39.41
N SER A 305 -13.82 -6.78 38.55
CA SER A 305 -13.97 -8.23 38.76
C SER A 305 -12.74 -9.06 38.36
N SER A 306 -11.71 -8.47 37.75
CA SER A 306 -10.52 -9.21 37.32
C SER A 306 -9.60 -9.53 38.49
N GLU A 307 -8.84 -10.63 38.36
CA GLU A 307 -7.89 -11.09 39.37
C GLU A 307 -6.44 -10.95 38.91
N ALA A 308 -5.51 -11.01 39.86
CA ALA A 308 -4.07 -10.95 39.59
C ALA A 308 -3.60 -12.00 38.58
N GLN A 309 -4.11 -13.23 38.69
CA GLN A 309 -3.73 -14.36 37.85
C GLN A 309 -4.31 -14.24 36.44
N SER A 310 -5.52 -13.68 36.34
CA SER A 310 -6.25 -13.56 35.09
C SER A 310 -5.88 -12.28 34.32
N GLY A 311 -5.30 -11.27 34.99
CA GLY A 311 -5.03 -9.96 34.41
C GLY A 311 -6.26 -9.31 33.78
N PHE A 312 -6.04 -8.33 32.90
CA PHE A 312 -7.11 -7.65 32.17
C PHE A 312 -6.61 -7.15 30.82
N LEU A 313 -7.17 -7.68 29.73
CA LEU A 313 -6.81 -7.30 28.37
C LEU A 313 -8.06 -6.85 27.60
N VAL A 314 -8.04 -5.62 27.11
CA VAL A 314 -9.09 -5.05 26.28
C VAL A 314 -8.50 -4.53 24.98
N ARG A 315 -9.13 -4.93 23.86
CA ARG A 315 -8.99 -4.26 22.56
C ARG A 315 -10.34 -3.69 22.17
N HIS A 316 -10.41 -2.38 22.03
CA HIS A 316 -11.64 -1.66 21.74
C HIS A 316 -11.43 -0.64 20.61
N ARG A 317 -12.19 -0.79 19.53
CA ARG A 317 -12.27 0.18 18.44
C ARG A 317 -13.57 0.96 18.56
N LEU A 318 -13.45 2.30 18.59
CA LEU A 318 -14.60 3.17 18.45
C LEU A 318 -15.01 3.21 16.97
N ASP A 319 -16.28 2.94 16.71
CA ASP A 319 -16.90 3.36 15.47
C ASP A 319 -17.19 4.86 15.60
N ASP A 320 -16.49 5.70 14.83
CA ASP A 320 -16.73 7.15 14.81
C ASP A 320 -17.63 7.44 13.61
N PRO A 321 -18.95 7.71 13.82
CA PRO A 321 -19.87 7.98 12.72
C PRO A 321 -19.44 9.19 11.88
N ALA A 322 -18.68 10.13 12.47
CA ALA A 322 -18.14 11.27 11.72
C ALA A 322 -17.13 10.84 10.64
N SER A 323 -16.54 9.65 10.77
CA SER A 323 -15.64 9.08 9.77
C SER A 323 -16.39 8.45 8.59
N ASP A 324 -17.69 8.19 8.69
CA ASP A 324 -18.45 7.58 7.59
C ASP A 324 -18.53 8.49 6.37
N TYR A 325 -18.75 9.79 6.58
CA TYR A 325 -18.73 10.76 5.50
C TYR A 325 -17.37 10.75 4.77
N LEU A 326 -16.26 10.65 5.52
CA LEU A 326 -14.93 10.60 4.94
C LEU A 326 -14.73 9.33 4.10
N ARG A 327 -15.38 8.22 4.42
CA ARG A 327 -15.25 6.96 3.66
C ARG A 327 -15.86 7.03 2.27
N SER A 328 -16.93 7.81 2.09
CA SER A 328 -17.62 8.02 0.81
C SER A 328 -17.21 9.30 0.09
N SER A 329 -16.46 10.18 0.74
CA SER A 329 -16.05 11.48 0.21
C SER A 329 -14.54 11.52 -0.01
N PRO A 330 -14.03 11.01 -1.15
CA PRO A 330 -12.62 11.15 -1.48
C PRO A 330 -12.23 12.64 -1.61
N PRO A 331 -10.92 12.96 -1.47
CA PRO A 331 -10.38 14.30 -1.72
C PRO A 331 -10.85 14.85 -3.07
N ALA A 332 -11.09 16.16 -3.15
CA ALA A 332 -11.67 16.79 -4.34
C ALA A 332 -10.88 16.47 -5.61
N GLU A 333 -9.56 16.44 -5.49
CA GLU A 333 -8.58 16.15 -6.53
C GLU A 333 -8.63 14.69 -7.01
N LEU A 334 -9.23 13.79 -6.23
CA LEU A 334 -9.35 12.37 -6.52
C LEU A 334 -10.78 11.94 -6.89
N ARG A 335 -11.79 12.81 -6.73
CA ARG A 335 -13.21 12.44 -6.88
C ARG A 335 -13.57 11.83 -8.22
N GLU A 336 -13.04 12.36 -9.31
CA GLU A 336 -13.31 11.84 -10.66
C GLU A 336 -12.81 10.40 -10.81
N MET A 337 -11.57 10.13 -10.39
CA MET A 337 -10.96 8.80 -10.48
C MET A 337 -11.54 7.80 -9.49
N LEU A 338 -12.05 8.29 -8.35
CA LEU A 338 -12.64 7.48 -7.28
C LEU A 338 -14.17 7.59 -7.26
N GLN A 339 -14.81 7.92 -8.37
CA GLN A 339 -16.25 8.00 -8.43
C GLN A 339 -16.89 6.65 -8.05
N GLY A 340 -17.86 6.70 -7.14
CA GLY A 340 -18.53 5.50 -6.62
C GLY A 340 -17.63 4.58 -5.79
N PHE A 341 -16.40 4.98 -5.48
CA PHE A 341 -15.52 4.25 -4.57
C PHE A 341 -15.81 4.65 -3.12
N SER A 342 -15.90 3.66 -2.25
CA SER A 342 -16.08 3.83 -0.82
C SER A 342 -15.06 2.97 -0.08
N VAL A 343 -14.45 3.54 0.96
CA VAL A 343 -13.60 2.75 1.87
C VAL A 343 -14.52 1.98 2.83
N PRO A 344 -14.41 0.64 2.90
CA PRO A 344 -15.28 -0.17 3.74
C PRO A 344 -15.20 0.22 5.21
N ARG A 345 -16.31 0.10 5.92
CA ARG A 345 -16.32 0.23 7.38
C ARG A 345 -15.64 -0.99 8.00
N LEU A 346 -14.83 -0.75 9.02
CA LEU A 346 -14.27 -1.81 9.83
C LEU A 346 -15.29 -2.20 10.89
N LEU A 347 -15.52 -3.50 11.07
CA LEU A 347 -16.47 -4.02 12.06
C LEU A 347 -16.12 -3.49 13.46
N SER A 348 -17.07 -3.32 14.36
CA SER A 348 -16.71 -2.94 15.73
C SER A 348 -15.82 -4.03 16.35
N LEU A 349 -14.68 -3.65 16.95
CA LEU A 349 -13.83 -4.58 17.69
C LEU A 349 -14.04 -4.31 19.17
N ARG A 350 -14.63 -5.29 19.87
CA ARG A 350 -14.82 -5.25 21.31
C ARG A 350 -14.49 -6.62 21.88
N THR A 351 -13.29 -6.73 22.42
CA THR A 351 -12.79 -7.96 23.02
C THR A 351 -12.25 -7.65 24.40
N VAL A 352 -12.79 -8.35 25.39
CA VAL A 352 -12.24 -8.45 26.74
C VAL A 352 -11.76 -9.89 26.89
N SER A 353 -10.52 -10.05 27.29
CA SER A 353 -9.93 -11.34 27.60
C SER A 353 -9.19 -11.24 28.91
N PHE A 354 -9.23 -12.31 29.67
CA PHE A 354 -8.44 -12.47 30.87
C PHE A 354 -7.28 -13.41 30.47
N GLU A 355 -6.03 -12.97 30.65
CA GLU A 355 -4.83 -13.79 30.50
C GLU A 355 -4.82 -14.85 31.63
N GLY A 356 -5.59 -15.92 31.43
CA GLY A 356 -5.76 -17.04 32.34
C GLY A 356 -6.54 -18.15 31.65
N GLY A 357 -5.90 -18.78 30.67
CA GLY A 357 -6.44 -19.81 29.77
C GLY A 357 -5.56 -20.01 28.55
#